data_AF-A0A951JEB8-F1
#
_entry.id   AF-A0A951JEB8-F1
#
_cell.length_a   1.000
_cell.length_b   1.000
_cell.length_c   1.000
_cell.angle_alpha   90.00
_cell.angle_beta   90.00
_cell.angle_gamma   90.00
#
_symmetry.space_group_name_H-M   'P 1'
#
loop_
_entity.id
_entity.type
_entity.pdbx_description
1 polymer ?
#
loop_
_entity_poly.entity_id
_entity_poly.type
_entity_poly.pdbx_seq_one_letter_code
_entity_poly.pdbx_strand_id
1 'polypeptide(L)'
;MKSHLRSPLVSRVSIMLALRSAAIAVLATSIAACVTGPAVSGVDPGDFLHDDAFPEGAARVVESQDTIFRLDSAAREFLDARMAGMDDGAQPDARTLLQNLVHHAALDVSYASDANATASEAFHDKAVNCLSMSILGYSMARHLGLEATFQEVDIPEYWERRNHFSLMTRHINLRLDAGSEKNAALKHDVEIDFLPFGDTLQHDRRTISQSRVLAMFYSNKGVDALLGKNRAEAYAYFKAALREDPSLDMAMTNLGLLYRLNGHLEWAEDAFRHAMRLNPDNTVNAESLAGLLRNTGRENEASVLQARLERERRYNPYYQYIQGEEAYDAGNWSQAVAHFKRAIHLEADASEFHYGLAKAYSALGDEDRANAAALIWEALPDLNWAGFYRNVGGELVLGPFQGRPACIRIPFGKGVCGTAAETLQVQRIDDVHAFPGHIACDAASASELVVPIVRDGELIAVLDLDSPAPARF
;
A
#
# COMPACT_ATOMS: atom_id res chain seq x y z
N MET A 1 -68.60 -18.71 -46.93
CA MET A 1 -68.57 -19.10 -45.50
C MET A 1 -67.27 -19.88 -45.26
N LYS A 2 -66.51 -19.53 -44.21
CA LYS A 2 -65.07 -19.83 -43.90
C LYS A 2 -64.11 -18.77 -44.49
N SER A 3 -63.68 -17.74 -43.75
CA SER A 3 -62.78 -17.66 -42.56
C SER A 3 -61.31 -17.48 -42.95
N HIS A 4 -60.75 -16.29 -42.72
CA HIS A 4 -59.43 -16.08 -42.11
C HIS A 4 -59.21 -14.59 -41.82
N LEU A 5 -59.48 -14.18 -40.58
CA LEU A 5 -58.97 -12.94 -40.00
C LEU A 5 -57.47 -13.14 -39.72
N ARG A 6 -56.59 -12.38 -40.39
CA ARG A 6 -55.21 -12.17 -39.96
C ARG A 6 -55.16 -10.85 -39.16
N SER A 7 -54.67 -10.95 -37.94
CA SER A 7 -54.57 -9.89 -36.93
C SER A 7 -53.56 -8.77 -37.31
N PRO A 8 -53.75 -7.52 -36.83
CA PRO A 8 -52.85 -6.39 -37.10
C PRO A 8 -51.60 -6.32 -36.19
N LEU A 9 -51.26 -7.38 -35.46
CA LEU A 9 -50.17 -7.36 -34.47
C LEU A 9 -48.76 -7.43 -35.04
N VAL A 10 -48.57 -7.85 -36.31
CA VAL A 10 -47.22 -8.02 -36.90
C VAL A 10 -46.60 -6.68 -37.34
N SER A 11 -47.41 -5.65 -37.60
CA SER A 11 -46.90 -4.35 -38.09
C SER A 11 -46.26 -3.49 -36.99
N ARG A 12 -46.76 -3.56 -35.75
CA ARG A 12 -46.24 -2.72 -34.65
C ARG A 12 -44.91 -3.21 -34.08
N VAL A 13 -44.65 -4.52 -34.11
CA VAL A 13 -43.40 -5.11 -33.60
C VAL A 13 -42.22 -4.81 -34.53
N SER A 14 -42.44 -4.85 -35.85
CA SER A 14 -41.39 -4.54 -36.83
C SER A 14 -40.98 -3.06 -36.85
N ILE A 15 -41.91 -2.14 -36.59
CA ILE A 15 -41.62 -0.69 -36.48
C ILE A 15 -40.90 -0.38 -35.16
N MET A 16 -41.27 -1.04 -34.05
CA MET A 16 -40.55 -0.89 -32.77
C MET A 16 -39.13 -1.49 -32.80
N LEU A 17 -38.91 -2.60 -33.52
CA LEU A 17 -37.56 -3.14 -33.71
C LEU A 17 -36.70 -2.23 -34.60
N ALA A 18 -37.25 -1.67 -35.68
CA ALA A 18 -36.51 -0.76 -36.56
C ALA A 18 -36.10 0.54 -35.84
N LEU A 19 -36.97 1.09 -34.98
CA LEU A 19 -36.68 2.28 -34.16
C LEU A 19 -35.67 1.99 -33.04
N ARG A 20 -35.68 0.79 -32.45
CA ARG A 20 -34.65 0.37 -31.48
C ARG A 20 -33.28 0.15 -32.13
N SER A 21 -33.24 -0.45 -33.32
CA SER A 21 -31.97 -0.64 -34.05
C SER A 21 -31.37 0.69 -34.53
N ALA A 22 -32.21 1.65 -34.93
CA ALA A 22 -31.75 3.00 -35.29
C ALA A 22 -31.27 3.79 -34.06
N ALA A 23 -31.95 3.68 -32.91
CA ALA A 23 -31.51 4.31 -31.66
C ALA A 23 -30.20 3.69 -31.13
N ILE A 24 -30.01 2.37 -31.26
CA ILE A 24 -28.76 1.69 -30.88
C ILE A 24 -27.61 2.05 -31.84
N ALA A 25 -27.88 2.24 -33.13
CA ALA A 25 -26.86 2.67 -34.10
C ALA A 25 -26.44 4.14 -33.92
N VAL A 26 -27.36 5.03 -33.52
CA VAL A 26 -27.05 6.43 -33.18
C VAL A 26 -26.37 6.54 -31.81
N LEU A 27 -26.68 5.65 -30.86
CA LEU A 27 -25.99 5.57 -29.56
C LEU A 27 -24.59 4.93 -29.70
N ALA A 28 -24.42 3.95 -30.59
CA ALA A 28 -23.11 3.34 -30.87
C ALA A 28 -22.16 4.28 -31.64
N THR A 29 -22.68 5.16 -32.49
CA THR A 29 -21.88 6.19 -33.17
C THR A 29 -21.59 7.42 -32.31
N SER A 30 -22.31 7.62 -31.20
CA SER A 30 -22.01 8.66 -30.20
C SER A 30 -21.17 8.19 -29.01
N ILE A 31 -20.97 6.88 -28.83
CA ILE A 31 -20.02 6.30 -27.85
C ILE A 31 -18.64 6.01 -28.48
N ALA A 32 -18.52 5.95 -29.82
CA ALA A 32 -17.23 5.84 -30.51
C ALA A 32 -16.46 7.16 -30.65
N ALA A 33 -16.98 8.26 -30.06
CA ALA A 33 -16.38 9.59 -30.12
C ALA A 33 -16.07 10.13 -28.71
N CYS A 34 -15.44 9.32 -27.86
CA CYS A 34 -14.67 9.79 -26.72
C CYS A 34 -13.64 8.73 -26.32
N VAL A 35 -12.47 9.22 -25.89
CA VAL A 35 -11.28 8.46 -25.47
C VAL A 35 -10.37 8.00 -26.61
N THR A 36 -10.03 8.92 -27.51
CA THR A 36 -8.62 9.26 -27.62
C THR A 36 -8.52 10.74 -27.28
N GLY A 37 -8.16 11.04 -26.02
CA GLY A 37 -7.58 12.35 -25.73
C GLY A 37 -6.38 12.53 -26.67
N PRO A 38 -6.08 13.75 -27.15
CA PRO A 38 -4.84 13.95 -27.86
C PRO A 38 -3.72 13.39 -26.97
N ALA A 39 -2.81 12.60 -27.54
CA ALA A 39 -1.54 12.36 -26.89
C ALA A 39 -1.04 13.73 -26.42
N VAL A 40 -0.55 13.84 -25.19
CA VAL A 40 0.14 15.03 -24.70
C VAL A 40 1.47 15.11 -25.44
N SER A 41 1.39 15.37 -26.74
CA SER A 41 2.48 15.46 -27.71
C SER A 41 2.40 16.88 -28.25
N GLY A 42 3.02 17.81 -27.54
CA GLY A 42 2.98 19.22 -27.93
C GLY A 42 3.62 20.21 -26.96
N VAL A 43 4.11 19.78 -25.80
CA VAL A 43 4.90 20.64 -24.90
C VAL A 43 6.32 20.09 -24.88
N ASP A 44 7.29 20.95 -25.20
CA ASP A 44 8.70 20.61 -25.13
C ASP A 44 9.10 20.58 -23.65
N PRO A 45 9.75 19.52 -23.13
CA PRO A 45 10.32 19.54 -21.78
C PRO A 45 11.13 20.80 -21.49
N GLY A 46 11.78 21.39 -22.49
CA GLY A 46 12.50 22.66 -22.41
C GLY A 46 11.65 23.81 -21.85
N ASP A 47 10.33 23.81 -22.04
CA ASP A 47 9.42 24.83 -21.52
C ASP A 47 9.38 24.85 -19.99
N PHE A 48 9.74 23.73 -19.35
CA PHE A 48 9.77 23.58 -17.89
C PHE A 48 11.18 23.69 -17.31
N LEU A 49 12.21 23.84 -18.15
CA LEU A 49 13.61 23.85 -17.72
C LEU A 49 14.12 25.30 -17.56
N HIS A 50 14.44 25.68 -16.33
CA HIS A 50 15.02 26.99 -16.00
C HIS A 50 16.52 26.92 -15.70
N ASP A 51 17.34 26.68 -16.72
CA ASP A 51 18.79 26.49 -16.61
C ASP A 51 19.51 27.64 -15.87
N ASP A 52 19.10 28.88 -16.10
CA ASP A 52 19.69 30.07 -15.46
C ASP A 52 19.51 30.10 -13.94
N ALA A 53 18.47 29.47 -13.41
CA ALA A 53 18.20 29.39 -11.97
C ALA A 53 19.01 28.29 -11.26
N PHE A 54 19.59 27.36 -12.02
CA PHE A 54 20.34 26.21 -11.53
C PHE A 54 21.65 26.07 -12.34
N PRO A 55 22.59 27.03 -12.20
CA PRO A 55 23.77 27.08 -13.04
C PRO A 55 24.57 25.77 -12.98
N GLU A 56 25.09 25.37 -14.15
CA GLU A 56 25.71 24.07 -14.48
C GLU A 56 27.03 23.74 -13.75
N GLY A 57 27.20 24.18 -12.49
CA GLY A 57 28.33 23.77 -11.64
C GLY A 57 28.40 22.25 -11.37
N ALA A 58 27.36 21.49 -11.75
CA ALA A 58 27.24 20.04 -11.55
C ALA A 58 27.11 19.22 -12.86
N ALA A 59 27.24 19.81 -14.05
CA ALA A 59 27.12 19.10 -15.34
C ALA A 59 28.19 18.00 -15.58
N ARG A 60 29.07 17.74 -14.61
CA ARG A 60 30.03 16.62 -14.60
C ARG A 60 29.49 15.33 -13.96
N VAL A 61 28.23 15.29 -13.49
CA VAL A 61 27.77 14.27 -12.55
C VAL A 61 26.80 13.23 -13.13
N VAL A 62 26.16 13.47 -14.29
CA VAL A 62 25.20 12.51 -14.86
C VAL A 62 25.92 11.37 -15.58
N GLU A 63 25.73 10.15 -15.10
CA GLU A 63 26.28 8.93 -15.68
C GLU A 63 25.73 8.69 -17.10
N SER A 64 26.54 8.18 -18.02
CA SER A 64 26.05 7.84 -19.37
C SER A 64 25.25 6.53 -19.36
N GLN A 65 24.42 6.31 -20.38
CA GLN A 65 23.73 5.02 -20.57
C GLN A 65 24.71 3.85 -20.59
N ASP A 66 25.87 3.99 -21.26
CA ASP A 66 26.90 2.94 -21.27
C ASP A 66 27.40 2.66 -19.85
N THR A 67 27.72 3.69 -19.06
CA THR A 67 28.15 3.51 -17.67
C THR A 67 27.10 2.79 -16.82
N ILE A 68 25.83 3.17 -16.96
CA ILE A 68 24.73 2.63 -16.14
C ILE A 68 24.50 1.14 -16.40
N PHE A 69 24.53 0.72 -17.66
CA PHE A 69 24.21 -0.66 -18.06
C PHE A 69 25.45 -1.55 -18.22
N ARG A 70 26.68 -1.00 -18.17
CA ARG A 70 27.90 -1.80 -18.36
C ARG A 70 28.23 -2.64 -17.14
N LEU A 71 28.42 -3.94 -17.36
CA LEU A 71 29.12 -4.82 -16.42
C LEU A 71 30.63 -4.64 -16.54
N ASP A 72 31.32 -4.56 -15.42
CA ASP A 72 32.77 -4.59 -15.35
C ASP A 72 33.34 -6.00 -15.59
N SER A 73 34.67 -6.13 -15.55
CA SER A 73 35.33 -7.42 -15.81
C SER A 73 35.01 -8.47 -14.75
N ALA A 74 34.91 -8.06 -13.47
CA ALA A 74 34.64 -8.99 -12.36
C ALA A 74 33.25 -9.62 -12.49
N ALA A 75 32.22 -8.82 -12.78
CA ALA A 75 30.87 -9.32 -12.99
C ALA A 75 30.78 -10.25 -14.21
N ARG A 76 31.47 -9.91 -15.31
CA ARG A 76 31.50 -10.76 -16.51
C ARG A 76 32.20 -12.09 -16.26
N GLU A 77 33.38 -12.06 -15.65
CA GLU A 77 34.15 -13.27 -15.30
C GLU A 77 33.37 -14.19 -14.35
N PHE A 78 32.63 -13.61 -13.39
CA PHE A 78 31.74 -14.35 -12.51
C PHE A 78 30.65 -15.11 -13.29
N LEU A 79 29.99 -14.46 -14.24
CA LEU A 79 28.96 -15.09 -15.08
C LEU A 79 29.56 -16.17 -15.98
N ASP A 80 30.69 -15.87 -16.62
CA ASP A 80 31.38 -16.79 -17.53
C ASP A 80 31.83 -18.06 -16.80
N ALA A 81 32.37 -17.93 -15.59
CA ALA A 81 32.77 -19.07 -14.76
C ALA A 81 31.59 -19.96 -14.36
N ARG A 82 30.42 -19.36 -14.06
CA ARG A 82 29.20 -20.12 -13.73
C ARG A 82 28.61 -20.83 -14.95
N MET A 83 28.65 -20.20 -16.11
CA MET A 83 28.26 -20.83 -17.38
C MET A 83 29.16 -22.01 -17.74
N ALA A 84 30.49 -21.87 -17.58
CA ALA A 84 31.44 -22.94 -17.87
C ALA A 84 31.30 -24.17 -16.96
N GLY A 85 30.83 -23.99 -15.72
CA GLY A 85 30.62 -25.08 -14.76
C GLY A 85 29.36 -25.93 -14.99
N MET A 86 28.51 -25.58 -15.97
CA MET A 86 27.24 -26.25 -16.26
C MET A 86 27.31 -27.24 -17.45
N ASP A 87 28.51 -27.47 -17.99
CA ASP A 87 28.76 -28.24 -19.23
C ASP A 87 28.79 -29.77 -19.02
N ASP A 88 27.69 -30.34 -18.50
CA ASP A 88 27.55 -31.80 -18.24
C ASP A 88 26.56 -32.48 -19.21
N GLY A 89 26.69 -32.18 -20.51
CA GLY A 89 26.02 -32.88 -21.60
C GLY A 89 24.58 -32.44 -21.95
N ALA A 90 23.99 -31.54 -21.16
CA ALA A 90 22.84 -30.73 -21.54
C ALA A 90 23.30 -29.27 -21.68
N GLN A 91 22.89 -28.55 -22.72
CA GLN A 91 23.36 -27.17 -22.90
C GLN A 91 23.07 -26.35 -21.64
N PRO A 92 24.07 -25.62 -21.11
CA PRO A 92 23.89 -24.79 -19.94
C PRO A 92 22.84 -23.72 -20.22
N ASP A 93 21.70 -23.77 -19.52
CA ASP A 93 20.64 -22.82 -19.70
C ASP A 93 20.97 -21.52 -18.95
N ALA A 94 21.56 -20.56 -19.69
CA ALA A 94 21.87 -19.21 -19.21
C ALA A 94 20.68 -18.52 -18.52
N ARG A 95 19.46 -18.91 -18.88
CA ARG A 95 18.22 -18.43 -18.24
C ARG A 95 18.00 -19.06 -16.88
N THR A 96 18.17 -20.37 -16.72
CA THR A 96 18.15 -21.04 -15.40
C THR A 96 19.24 -20.47 -14.49
N LEU A 97 20.43 -20.19 -15.03
CA LEU A 97 21.49 -19.50 -14.28
C LEU A 97 21.01 -18.13 -13.81
N LEU A 98 20.47 -17.30 -14.71
CA LEU A 98 20.03 -15.95 -14.35
C LEU A 98 18.87 -15.96 -13.36
N GLN A 99 17.87 -16.83 -13.56
CA GLN A 99 16.78 -17.04 -12.59
C GLN A 99 17.32 -17.41 -11.22
N ASN A 100 18.24 -18.37 -11.15
CA ASN A 100 18.81 -18.85 -9.90
C ASN A 100 19.70 -17.79 -9.23
N LEU A 101 20.48 -17.03 -10.00
CA LEU A 101 21.30 -15.93 -9.49
C LEU A 101 20.46 -14.83 -8.87
N VAL A 102 19.30 -14.59 -9.46
CA VAL A 102 18.41 -13.50 -9.08
C VAL A 102 17.44 -13.90 -7.96
N HIS A 103 16.84 -15.09 -8.03
CA HIS A 103 15.85 -15.54 -7.03
C HIS A 103 16.47 -16.19 -5.79
N HIS A 104 17.70 -16.71 -5.88
CA HIS A 104 18.39 -17.28 -4.73
C HIS A 104 19.46 -16.32 -4.20
N ALA A 105 19.83 -16.49 -2.93
CA ALA A 105 20.89 -15.79 -2.21
C ALA A 105 22.31 -15.91 -2.82
N ALA A 106 22.42 -16.32 -4.09
CA ALA A 106 23.67 -16.53 -4.80
C ALA A 106 24.44 -15.23 -5.11
N LEU A 107 23.73 -14.09 -5.24
CA LEU A 107 24.34 -12.76 -5.30
C LEU A 107 24.49 -12.11 -3.91
N ASP A 108 23.90 -12.70 -2.86
CA ASP A 108 23.95 -12.19 -1.48
C ASP A 108 23.54 -10.70 -1.39
N VAL A 109 22.49 -10.33 -2.13
CA VAL A 109 21.99 -8.95 -2.21
C VAL A 109 20.96 -8.67 -1.12
N SER A 110 21.03 -7.47 -0.53
CA SER A 110 20.07 -6.90 0.39
C SER A 110 19.24 -5.84 -0.33
N TYR A 111 17.92 -5.88 -0.15
CA TYR A 111 17.05 -4.82 -0.66
C TYR A 111 17.26 -3.53 0.13
N ALA A 112 17.49 -2.42 -0.58
CA ALA A 112 17.62 -1.07 -0.02
C ALA A 112 16.99 -0.08 -1.01
N SER A 113 15.90 0.59 -0.61
CA SER A 113 15.09 1.41 -1.52
C SER A 113 15.83 2.62 -2.13
N ASP A 114 16.86 3.13 -1.46
CA ASP A 114 17.75 4.21 -1.90
C ASP A 114 19.00 3.76 -2.65
N ALA A 115 19.16 2.46 -2.91
CA ALA A 115 20.30 1.95 -3.65
C ALA A 115 20.13 2.15 -5.17
N ASN A 116 20.23 3.40 -5.63
CA ASN A 116 20.19 3.79 -7.04
C ASN A 116 21.55 3.59 -7.72
N ALA A 117 21.95 2.33 -7.82
CA ALA A 117 23.23 1.87 -8.33
C ALA A 117 23.19 1.54 -9.84
N THR A 118 24.31 1.73 -10.53
CA THR A 118 24.58 1.17 -11.86
C THR A 118 24.69 -0.35 -11.81
N ALA A 119 24.72 -1.03 -12.96
CA ALA A 119 24.85 -2.49 -13.02
C ALA A 119 26.09 -3.01 -12.26
N SER A 120 27.24 -2.36 -12.43
CA SER A 120 28.48 -2.79 -11.76
C SER A 120 28.46 -2.50 -10.26
N GLU A 121 27.95 -1.33 -9.84
CA GLU A 121 27.81 -1.00 -8.42
C GLU A 121 26.84 -1.96 -7.72
N ALA A 122 25.68 -2.25 -8.32
CA ALA A 122 24.70 -3.19 -7.80
C ALA A 122 25.29 -4.60 -7.59
N PHE A 123 26.20 -5.03 -8.47
CA PHE A 123 26.91 -6.31 -8.35
C PHE A 123 27.87 -6.36 -7.15
N HIS A 124 28.58 -5.26 -6.86
CA HIS A 124 29.62 -5.21 -5.82
C HIS A 124 29.08 -4.82 -4.45
N ASP A 125 28.25 -3.77 -4.41
CA ASP A 125 27.79 -3.16 -3.16
C ASP A 125 26.72 -4.01 -2.46
N LYS A 126 26.08 -4.91 -3.22
CA LYS A 126 25.05 -5.84 -2.76
C LYS A 126 23.81 -5.18 -2.14
N ALA A 127 23.74 -3.85 -2.09
CA ALA A 127 22.54 -3.10 -1.76
C ALA A 127 21.85 -2.70 -3.06
N VAL A 128 20.60 -3.10 -3.26
CA VAL A 128 19.87 -2.86 -4.51
C VAL A 128 18.40 -2.52 -4.27
N ASN A 129 17.81 -1.68 -5.13
CA ASN A 129 16.36 -1.57 -5.27
C ASN A 129 15.86 -2.28 -6.53
N CYS A 130 14.55 -2.27 -6.78
CA CYS A 130 13.94 -2.92 -7.95
C CYS A 130 14.50 -2.41 -9.28
N LEU A 131 14.81 -1.11 -9.38
CA LEU A 131 15.35 -0.50 -10.58
C LEU A 131 16.79 -0.95 -10.85
N SER A 132 17.69 -0.79 -9.88
CA SER A 132 19.09 -1.17 -10.01
C SER A 132 19.28 -2.67 -10.19
N MET A 133 18.44 -3.47 -9.54
CA MET A 133 18.44 -4.91 -9.73
C MET A 133 17.92 -5.31 -11.13
N SER A 134 16.90 -4.62 -11.65
CA SER A 134 16.44 -4.83 -13.03
C SER A 134 17.49 -4.41 -14.06
N ILE A 135 18.22 -3.31 -13.82
CA ILE A 135 19.36 -2.88 -14.63
C ILE A 135 20.46 -3.95 -14.63
N LEU A 136 20.85 -4.45 -13.46
CA LEU A 136 21.82 -5.54 -13.32
C LEU A 136 21.36 -6.80 -14.06
N GLY A 137 20.13 -7.25 -13.82
CA GLY A 137 19.56 -8.44 -14.46
C GLY A 137 19.50 -8.32 -15.98
N TYR A 138 19.11 -7.15 -16.50
CA TYR A 138 19.14 -6.85 -17.93
C TYR A 138 20.55 -6.93 -18.50
N SER A 139 21.52 -6.30 -17.83
CA SER A 139 22.92 -6.30 -18.25
C SER A 139 23.54 -7.70 -18.24
N MET A 140 23.22 -8.52 -17.23
CA MET A 140 23.60 -9.94 -17.17
C MET A 140 22.96 -10.73 -18.32
N ALA A 141 21.66 -10.56 -18.56
CA ALA A 141 20.96 -11.21 -19.66
C ALA A 141 21.63 -10.91 -21.01
N ARG A 142 21.93 -9.63 -21.28
CA ARG A 142 22.60 -9.20 -22.52
C ARG A 142 24.01 -9.79 -22.65
N HIS A 143 24.79 -9.84 -21.57
CA HIS A 143 26.13 -10.48 -21.57
C HIS A 143 26.04 -11.98 -21.90
N LEU A 144 25.02 -12.66 -21.36
CA LEU A 144 24.73 -14.07 -21.62
C LEU A 144 24.08 -14.33 -23.00
N GLY A 145 23.86 -13.29 -23.80
CA GLY A 145 23.24 -13.40 -25.13
C GLY A 145 21.73 -13.64 -25.11
N LEU A 146 21.06 -13.36 -24.00
CA LEU A 146 19.61 -13.44 -23.84
C LEU A 146 18.93 -12.13 -24.27
N GLU A 147 17.72 -12.26 -24.80
CA GLU A 147 16.83 -11.14 -25.06
C GLU A 147 15.95 -10.90 -23.83
N ALA A 148 15.93 -9.65 -23.36
CA ALA A 148 15.26 -9.26 -22.14
C ALA A 148 14.53 -7.94 -22.36
N THR A 149 13.33 -7.81 -21.79
CA THR A 149 12.51 -6.61 -21.89
C THR A 149 12.10 -6.15 -20.50
N PHE A 150 12.15 -4.84 -20.26
CA PHE A 150 11.67 -4.27 -19.00
C PHE A 150 10.16 -4.21 -19.02
N GLN A 151 9.54 -4.48 -17.87
CA GLN A 151 8.13 -4.20 -17.66
C GLN A 151 7.96 -3.33 -16.42
N GLU A 152 7.05 -2.39 -16.51
CA GLU A 152 6.54 -1.67 -15.37
C GLU A 152 5.31 -2.39 -14.85
N VAL A 153 5.25 -2.51 -13.53
CA VAL A 153 4.20 -3.25 -12.80
C VAL A 153 3.35 -2.22 -12.05
N ASP A 154 2.05 -2.26 -12.29
CA ASP A 154 1.10 -1.37 -11.62
C ASP A 154 0.79 -1.89 -10.21
N ILE A 155 1.62 -1.47 -9.26
CA ILE A 155 1.44 -1.78 -7.84
C ILE A 155 0.60 -0.70 -7.15
N PRO A 156 -0.30 -1.08 -6.22
CA PRO A 156 -1.03 -0.12 -5.40
C PRO A 156 -0.07 0.86 -4.72
N GLU A 157 -0.51 2.11 -4.57
CA GLU A 157 0.26 3.15 -3.88
C GLU A 157 0.67 2.66 -2.47
N TYR A 158 1.97 2.43 -2.28
CA TYR A 158 2.62 2.20 -1.00
C TYR A 158 3.65 3.29 -0.75
N TRP A 159 3.65 3.84 0.46
CA TRP A 159 4.52 4.93 0.86
C TRP A 159 5.71 4.41 1.67
N GLU A 160 6.93 4.76 1.26
CA GLU A 160 8.03 4.88 2.21
C GLU A 160 8.16 6.33 2.64
N ARG A 161 7.97 6.58 3.93
CA ARG A 161 8.12 7.93 4.48
C ARG A 161 9.59 8.20 4.78
N ARG A 162 10.24 9.02 3.95
CA ARG A 162 11.60 9.53 4.18
C ARG A 162 11.55 11.05 4.40
N ASN A 163 11.94 11.52 5.59
CA ASN A 163 12.12 12.96 5.91
C ASN A 163 10.95 13.88 5.47
N HIS A 164 9.71 13.54 5.84
CA HIS A 164 8.48 14.28 5.49
C HIS A 164 8.09 14.28 4.00
N PHE A 165 8.79 13.52 3.15
CA PHE A 165 8.40 13.29 1.77
C PHE A 165 7.71 11.94 1.64
N SER A 166 6.64 11.97 0.86
CA SER A 166 5.83 10.85 0.44
C SER A 166 6.36 10.46 -0.95
N LEU A 167 7.18 9.40 -1.03
CA LEU A 167 7.71 8.85 -2.28
C LEU A 167 6.85 7.65 -2.68
N MET A 168 6.28 7.69 -3.88
CA MET A 168 5.59 6.52 -4.44
C MET A 168 6.59 5.64 -5.14
N THR A 169 6.62 4.38 -4.72
CA THR A 169 7.46 3.36 -5.32
C THR A 169 6.73 2.82 -6.54
N ARG A 170 7.26 3.07 -7.75
CA ARG A 170 6.87 2.32 -8.95
C ARG A 170 7.72 1.07 -9.00
N HIS A 171 7.11 -0.06 -9.36
CA HIS A 171 7.84 -1.31 -9.50
C HIS A 171 8.15 -1.61 -10.96
N ILE A 172 9.34 -2.12 -11.20
CA ILE A 172 9.74 -2.65 -12.51
C ILE A 172 10.34 -4.03 -12.34
N ASN A 173 10.15 -4.86 -13.35
CA ASN A 173 10.70 -6.19 -13.41
C ASN A 173 11.26 -6.47 -14.82
N LEU A 174 11.80 -7.67 -15.01
CA LEU A 174 12.40 -8.08 -16.28
C LEU A 174 11.72 -9.33 -16.83
N ARG A 175 11.35 -9.31 -18.11
CA ARG A 175 10.87 -10.48 -18.85
C ARG A 175 11.94 -10.99 -19.81
N LEU A 176 12.21 -12.30 -19.75
CA LEU A 176 13.07 -13.02 -20.66
C LEU A 176 12.23 -13.77 -21.70
N ASP A 177 12.39 -13.40 -22.97
CA ASP A 177 11.55 -13.93 -24.06
C ASP A 177 11.95 -15.37 -24.45
N ALA A 178 10.95 -16.23 -24.65
CA ALA A 178 11.13 -17.66 -24.94
C ALA A 178 11.54 -18.01 -26.38
N GLY A 179 11.51 -17.06 -27.31
CA GLY A 179 11.42 -17.35 -28.76
C GLY A 179 12.58 -16.92 -29.66
N SER A 180 13.74 -16.54 -29.13
CA SER A 180 14.91 -16.23 -29.98
C SER A 180 15.43 -17.49 -30.69
N GLU A 181 15.88 -17.39 -31.95
CA GLU A 181 16.46 -18.53 -32.72
C GLU A 181 17.63 -19.22 -32.00
N LYS A 182 18.25 -18.56 -31.02
CA LYS A 182 19.29 -19.13 -30.15
C LYS A 182 18.75 -19.91 -28.94
N ASN A 183 17.43 -19.94 -28.74
CA ASN A 183 16.74 -20.35 -27.50
C ASN A 183 15.63 -21.39 -27.74
N ALA A 184 15.81 -22.35 -28.64
CA ALA A 184 14.79 -23.33 -29.06
C ALA A 184 14.30 -24.32 -27.98
N ALA A 185 14.84 -24.28 -26.75
CA ALA A 185 14.50 -25.18 -25.65
C ALA A 185 13.31 -24.69 -24.78
N LEU A 186 12.84 -23.46 -24.96
CA LEU A 186 11.80 -22.86 -24.13
C LEU A 186 10.39 -23.03 -24.72
N LYS A 187 9.42 -23.29 -23.84
CA LYS A 187 7.98 -23.33 -24.18
C LYS A 187 7.21 -22.07 -23.75
N HIS A 188 7.73 -21.27 -22.81
CA HIS A 188 7.06 -20.09 -22.20
C HIS A 188 8.06 -19.03 -21.72
N ASP A 189 7.65 -17.77 -21.59
CA ASP A 189 8.44 -16.63 -21.07
C ASP A 189 8.72 -16.75 -19.56
N VAL A 190 9.71 -16.01 -19.06
CA VAL A 190 10.05 -15.97 -17.62
C VAL A 190 10.12 -14.55 -17.16
N GLU A 191 9.52 -14.32 -16.01
CA GLU A 191 9.57 -13.07 -15.29
C GLU A 191 10.59 -13.20 -14.17
N ILE A 192 11.34 -12.12 -14.01
CA ILE A 192 12.27 -11.93 -12.93
C ILE A 192 11.74 -10.75 -12.14
N ASP A 193 11.01 -11.07 -11.08
CA ASP A 193 10.40 -10.11 -10.17
C ASP A 193 11.22 -10.01 -8.87
N PHE A 194 11.26 -8.81 -8.31
CA PHE A 194 12.11 -8.42 -7.19
C PHE A 194 11.31 -7.82 -6.03
N LEU A 195 9.99 -8.03 -5.99
CA LEU A 195 9.16 -7.57 -4.89
C LEU A 195 9.57 -8.25 -3.57
N PRO A 196 9.78 -7.49 -2.48
CA PRO A 196 10.03 -8.06 -1.15
C PRO A 196 8.77 -8.68 -0.53
N PHE A 197 7.59 -8.38 -1.08
CA PHE A 197 6.31 -8.93 -0.65
C PHE A 197 5.89 -10.00 -1.66
N GLY A 198 5.55 -11.19 -1.16
CA GLY A 198 5.27 -12.36 -1.98
C GLY A 198 4.21 -12.13 -3.07
N ASP A 199 4.30 -12.97 -4.09
CA ASP A 199 3.54 -12.94 -5.35
C ASP A 199 2.04 -13.28 -5.16
N THR A 200 1.28 -12.42 -4.46
CA THR A 200 -0.15 -12.65 -4.17
C THR A 200 -1.11 -11.87 -5.07
N LEU A 201 -0.63 -10.90 -5.85
CA LEU A 201 -1.49 -10.06 -6.69
C LEU A 201 -1.06 -10.07 -8.16
N GLN A 202 -1.97 -10.47 -9.04
CA GLN A 202 -1.81 -10.25 -10.48
C GLN A 202 -1.92 -8.75 -10.76
N HIS A 203 -0.78 -8.11 -10.97
CA HIS A 203 -0.71 -6.71 -11.38
C HIS A 203 -0.70 -6.57 -12.89
N ASP A 204 -1.30 -5.48 -13.37
CA ASP A 204 -1.19 -5.07 -14.75
C ASP A 204 0.27 -4.72 -15.06
N ARG A 205 0.73 -5.16 -16.23
CA ARG A 205 2.12 -5.03 -16.66
C ARG A 205 2.19 -4.38 -18.02
N ARG A 206 3.13 -3.45 -18.18
CA ARG A 206 3.39 -2.80 -19.47
C ARG A 206 4.87 -2.85 -19.79
N THR A 207 5.21 -3.28 -21.01
CA THR A 207 6.59 -3.22 -21.48
C THR A 207 7.03 -1.76 -21.60
N ILE A 208 8.22 -1.45 -21.08
CA ILE A 208 8.82 -0.12 -21.14
C ILE A 208 10.15 -0.15 -21.88
N SER A 209 10.53 0.99 -22.47
CA SER A 209 11.80 1.12 -23.20
C SER A 209 12.98 1.28 -22.25
N GLN A 210 14.18 0.95 -22.74
CA GLN A 210 15.42 1.23 -22.01
C GLN A 210 15.60 2.74 -21.72
N SER A 211 15.16 3.63 -22.63
CA SER A 211 15.17 5.08 -22.41
C SER A 211 14.28 5.50 -21.23
N ARG A 212 13.11 4.87 -21.06
CA ARG A 212 12.27 5.14 -19.89
C ARG A 212 12.91 4.65 -18.59
N VAL A 213 13.56 3.48 -18.60
CA VAL A 213 14.34 2.99 -17.45
C VAL A 213 15.50 3.93 -17.11
N LEU A 214 16.19 4.44 -18.12
CA LEU A 214 17.26 5.43 -17.95
C LEU A 214 16.72 6.73 -17.34
N ALA A 215 15.57 7.21 -17.81
CA ALA A 215 14.90 8.38 -17.24
C ALA A 215 14.47 8.15 -15.78
N MET A 216 13.99 6.95 -15.43
CA MET A 216 13.67 6.58 -14.06
C MET A 216 14.91 6.58 -13.17
N PHE A 217 16.04 6.04 -13.66
CA PHE A 217 17.32 6.06 -12.95
C PHE A 217 17.77 7.48 -12.63
N TYR A 218 17.78 8.36 -13.64
CA TYR A 218 18.10 9.77 -13.43
C TYR A 218 17.11 10.44 -12.47
N SER A 219 15.82 10.15 -12.56
CA SER A 219 14.83 10.71 -11.64
C SER A 219 15.14 10.33 -10.19
N ASN A 220 15.48 9.06 -9.93
CA ASN A 220 15.83 8.62 -8.58
C ASN A 220 17.12 9.28 -8.06
N LYS A 221 18.18 9.35 -8.88
CA LYS A 221 19.43 10.05 -8.54
C LYS A 221 19.19 11.54 -8.25
N GLY A 222 18.26 12.15 -8.97
CA GLY A 222 17.83 13.53 -8.70
C GLY A 222 17.14 13.69 -7.35
N VAL A 223 16.36 12.70 -6.91
CA VAL A 223 15.76 12.67 -5.55
C VAL A 223 16.86 12.52 -4.49
N ASP A 224 17.85 11.65 -4.70
CA ASP A 224 18.99 11.50 -3.77
C ASP A 224 19.74 12.81 -3.58
N ALA A 225 20.07 13.49 -4.68
CA ALA A 225 20.71 14.80 -4.66
C ALA A 225 19.84 15.86 -3.96
N LEU A 226 18.52 15.83 -4.19
CA LEU A 226 17.56 16.74 -3.55
C LEU A 226 17.51 16.52 -2.02
N LEU A 227 17.49 15.27 -1.57
CA LEU A 227 17.55 14.90 -0.15
C LEU A 227 18.90 15.30 0.47
N GLY A 228 19.99 15.17 -0.29
CA GLY A 228 21.32 15.70 0.04
C GLY A 228 21.42 17.24 0.02
N LYS A 229 20.32 17.94 -0.28
CA LYS A 229 20.22 19.41 -0.44
C LYS A 229 21.09 19.97 -1.58
N ASN A 230 21.56 19.12 -2.48
CA ASN A 230 22.29 19.53 -3.68
C ASN A 230 21.32 19.83 -4.83
N ARG A 231 20.74 21.04 -4.79
CA ARG A 231 19.72 21.49 -5.74
C ARG A 231 20.19 21.53 -7.20
N ALA A 232 21.45 21.88 -7.44
CA ALA A 232 21.99 21.98 -8.80
C ALA A 232 22.18 20.58 -9.44
N GLU A 233 22.65 19.62 -8.64
CA GLU A 233 22.76 18.22 -9.08
C GLU A 233 21.39 17.58 -9.28
N ALA A 234 20.44 17.81 -8.35
CA ALA A 234 19.07 17.35 -8.50
C ALA A 234 18.43 17.86 -9.80
N TYR A 235 18.62 19.15 -10.10
CA TYR A 235 18.16 19.75 -11.35
C TYR A 235 18.76 19.08 -12.59
N ALA A 236 20.09 18.85 -12.59
CA ALA A 236 20.78 18.22 -13.71
C ALA A 236 20.24 16.80 -14.00
N TYR A 237 19.97 16.02 -12.95
CA TYR A 237 19.38 14.70 -13.07
C TYR A 237 17.91 14.73 -13.55
N PHE A 238 17.07 15.62 -13.02
CA PHE A 238 15.69 15.75 -13.51
C PHE A 238 15.64 16.24 -14.96
N LYS A 239 16.54 17.14 -15.34
CA LYS A 239 16.74 17.58 -16.73
C LYS A 239 17.17 16.43 -17.64
N ALA A 240 18.10 15.60 -17.21
CA ALA A 240 18.50 14.40 -17.94
C ALA A 240 17.34 13.41 -18.09
N ALA A 241 16.58 13.17 -17.01
CA ALA A 241 15.39 12.30 -17.04
C ALA A 241 14.36 12.76 -18.08
N LEU A 242 14.01 14.05 -18.09
CA LEU A 242 13.01 14.61 -19.00
C LEU A 242 13.49 14.70 -20.45
N ARG A 243 14.81 14.76 -20.69
CA ARG A 243 15.39 14.67 -22.04
C ARG A 243 15.31 13.25 -22.60
N GLU A 244 15.51 12.24 -21.75
CA GLU A 244 15.39 10.83 -22.14
C GLU A 244 13.92 10.39 -22.31
N ASP A 245 13.05 10.79 -21.39
CA ASP A 245 11.62 10.52 -21.47
C ASP A 245 10.77 11.74 -21.03
N PRO A 246 10.35 12.57 -22.00
CA PRO A 246 9.43 13.69 -21.78
C PRO A 246 8.09 13.31 -21.13
N SER A 247 7.68 12.05 -21.26
CA SER A 247 6.39 11.54 -20.78
C SER A 247 6.48 10.95 -19.36
N LEU A 248 7.64 11.02 -18.72
CA LEU A 248 7.85 10.51 -17.37
C LEU A 248 7.27 11.47 -16.33
N ASP A 249 6.01 11.25 -15.95
CA ASP A 249 5.26 12.07 -15.01
C ASP A 249 5.96 12.23 -13.65
N MET A 250 6.62 11.19 -13.13
CA MET A 250 7.37 11.29 -11.87
C MET A 250 8.56 12.26 -11.94
N ALA A 251 9.26 12.33 -13.09
CA ALA A 251 10.36 13.27 -13.25
C ALA A 251 9.86 14.71 -13.27
N MET A 252 8.70 14.95 -13.90
CA MET A 252 8.04 16.26 -13.88
C MET A 252 7.58 16.65 -12.47
N THR A 253 7.00 15.71 -11.72
CA THR A 253 6.61 15.94 -10.31
C THR A 253 7.83 16.22 -9.43
N ASN A 254 8.93 15.49 -9.60
CA ASN A 254 10.16 15.73 -8.84
C ASN A 254 10.80 17.09 -9.19
N LEU A 255 10.75 17.51 -10.44
CA LEU A 255 11.16 18.85 -10.86
C LEU A 255 10.29 19.94 -10.21
N GLY A 256 8.96 19.75 -10.20
CA GLY A 256 8.04 20.66 -9.51
C GLY A 256 8.31 20.75 -8.01
N LEU A 257 8.68 19.63 -7.37
CA LEU A 257 9.07 19.61 -5.96
C LEU A 257 10.36 20.40 -5.72
N LEU A 258 11.37 20.24 -6.56
CA LEU A 258 12.59 21.05 -6.52
C LEU A 258 12.28 22.54 -6.62
N TYR A 259 11.46 22.96 -7.58
CA TYR A 259 11.05 24.35 -7.74
C TYR A 259 10.32 24.88 -6.51
N ARG A 260 9.38 24.11 -5.94
CA ARG A 260 8.68 24.47 -4.72
C ARG A 260 9.64 24.68 -3.54
N LEU A 261 10.60 23.78 -3.36
CA LEU A 261 11.62 23.84 -2.28
C LEU A 261 12.63 24.99 -2.47
N ASN A 262 12.68 25.58 -3.66
CA ASN A 262 13.48 26.74 -3.99
C ASN A 262 12.68 28.05 -4.02
N GLY A 263 11.37 28.00 -3.70
CA GLY A 263 10.49 29.17 -3.67
C GLY A 263 9.92 29.59 -5.03
N HIS A 264 10.20 28.84 -6.10
CA HIS A 264 9.67 29.09 -7.43
C HIS A 264 8.28 28.46 -7.60
N LEU A 265 7.29 29.04 -6.93
CA LEU A 265 5.94 28.44 -6.80
C LEU A 265 5.19 28.36 -8.15
N GLU A 266 5.36 29.33 -9.03
CA GLU A 266 4.73 29.32 -10.37
C GLU A 266 5.28 28.19 -11.23
N TRP A 267 6.61 28.04 -11.30
CA TRP A 267 7.26 26.94 -12.02
C TRP A 267 6.88 25.57 -11.45
N ALA A 268 6.76 25.48 -10.13
CA ALA A 268 6.28 24.28 -9.47
C ALA A 268 4.84 23.93 -9.88
N GLU A 269 3.95 24.92 -9.94
CA GLU A 269 2.56 24.70 -10.36
C GLU A 269 2.48 24.23 -11.81
N ASP A 270 3.22 24.86 -12.72
CA ASP A 270 3.26 24.48 -14.13
C ASP A 270 3.74 23.04 -14.31
N ALA A 271 4.82 22.66 -13.62
CA ALA A 271 5.34 21.30 -13.60
C ALA A 271 4.31 20.30 -13.05
N PHE A 272 3.71 20.56 -11.87
CA PHE A 272 2.72 19.65 -11.28
C PHE A 272 1.47 19.51 -12.15
N ARG A 273 0.97 20.60 -12.74
CA ARG A 273 -0.16 20.54 -13.67
C ARG A 273 0.20 19.77 -14.93
N HIS A 274 1.43 19.85 -15.42
CA HIS A 274 1.88 19.04 -16.55
C HIS A 274 1.96 17.56 -16.17
N ALA A 275 2.54 17.22 -15.02
CA ALA A 275 2.58 15.86 -14.51
C ALA A 275 1.17 15.24 -14.38
N MET A 276 0.20 16.02 -13.90
CA MET A 276 -1.22 15.61 -13.87
C MET A 276 -1.84 15.41 -15.26
N ARG A 277 -1.38 16.11 -16.30
CA ARG A 277 -1.84 15.86 -17.68
C ARG A 277 -1.23 14.59 -18.26
N LEU A 278 0.04 14.32 -17.95
CA LEU A 278 0.74 13.09 -18.36
C LEU A 278 0.12 11.85 -17.73
N ASN A 279 -0.19 11.92 -16.44
CA ASN A 279 -0.80 10.82 -15.71
C ASN A 279 -1.86 11.35 -14.71
N PRO A 280 -3.12 11.46 -15.15
CA PRO A 280 -4.20 11.98 -14.31
C PRO A 280 -4.51 11.12 -13.10
N ASP A 281 -4.23 9.81 -13.15
CA ASP A 281 -4.58 8.84 -12.12
C ASP A 281 -3.47 8.65 -11.08
N ASN A 282 -2.31 9.28 -11.31
CA ASN A 282 -1.23 9.28 -10.32
C ASN A 282 -1.59 10.19 -9.14
N THR A 283 -1.85 9.56 -8.01
CA THR A 283 -2.18 10.18 -6.73
C THR A 283 -1.09 11.10 -6.21
N VAL A 284 0.20 10.81 -6.45
CA VAL A 284 1.32 11.67 -6.03
C VAL A 284 1.32 13.00 -6.77
N ASN A 285 0.97 12.99 -8.05
CA ASN A 285 0.89 14.22 -8.85
C ASN A 285 -0.24 15.12 -8.31
N ALA A 286 -1.41 14.52 -8.01
CA ALA A 286 -2.53 15.22 -7.42
C ALA A 286 -2.22 15.73 -6.00
N GLU A 287 -1.53 14.94 -5.16
CA GLU A 287 -1.14 15.34 -3.81
C GLU A 287 -0.15 16.49 -3.81
N SER A 288 0.86 16.43 -4.70
CA SER A 288 1.87 17.48 -4.85
C SER A 288 1.23 18.81 -5.25
N LEU A 289 0.30 18.78 -6.22
CA LEU A 289 -0.45 19.98 -6.62
C LEU A 289 -1.37 20.47 -5.51
N ALA A 290 -2.13 19.58 -4.85
CA ALA A 290 -3.02 19.95 -3.75
C ALA A 290 -2.25 20.62 -2.60
N GLY A 291 -1.08 20.09 -2.25
CA GLY A 291 -0.20 20.68 -1.24
C GLY A 291 0.30 22.08 -1.63
N LEU A 292 0.67 22.29 -2.89
CA LEU A 292 1.06 23.62 -3.38
C LEU A 292 -0.13 24.60 -3.34
N LEU A 293 -1.31 24.16 -3.76
CA LEU A 293 -2.53 24.98 -3.77
C LEU A 293 -2.95 25.42 -2.37
N ARG A 294 -2.87 24.54 -1.36
CA ARG A 294 -3.10 24.92 0.05
C ARG A 294 -2.10 25.99 0.51
N ASN A 295 -0.81 25.77 0.22
CA ASN A 295 0.25 26.69 0.62
C ASN A 295 0.15 28.07 -0.05
N THR A 296 -0.57 28.15 -1.17
CA THR A 296 -0.83 29.39 -1.92
C THR A 296 -2.23 29.98 -1.65
N GLY A 297 -2.98 29.42 -0.69
CA GLY A 297 -4.29 29.93 -0.26
C GLY A 297 -5.47 29.53 -1.16
N ARG A 298 -5.27 28.61 -2.11
CA ARG A 298 -6.28 28.14 -3.07
C ARG A 298 -7.03 26.90 -2.55
N GLU A 299 -7.60 27.03 -1.36
CA GLU A 299 -8.18 25.92 -0.59
C GLU A 299 -9.29 25.16 -1.34
N ASN A 300 -10.12 25.89 -2.10
CA ASN A 300 -11.22 25.28 -2.85
C ASN A 300 -10.72 24.30 -3.92
N GLU A 301 -9.67 24.68 -4.67
CA GLU A 301 -9.09 23.80 -5.68
C GLU A 301 -8.35 22.62 -5.05
N ALA A 302 -7.63 22.88 -3.96
CA ALA A 302 -6.95 21.84 -3.20
C ALA A 302 -7.94 20.80 -2.65
N SER A 303 -9.08 21.24 -2.13
CA SER A 303 -10.13 20.38 -1.57
C SER A 303 -10.73 19.45 -2.62
N VAL A 304 -10.88 19.91 -3.87
CA VAL A 304 -11.37 19.06 -4.97
C VAL A 304 -10.39 17.93 -5.27
N LEU A 305 -9.09 18.23 -5.33
CA LEU A 305 -8.05 17.21 -5.52
C LEU A 305 -7.97 16.26 -4.32
N GLN A 306 -8.07 16.79 -3.11
CA GLN A 306 -8.04 16.01 -1.87
C GLN A 306 -9.22 15.02 -1.80
N ALA A 307 -10.44 15.46 -2.12
CA ALA A 307 -11.61 14.59 -2.13
C ALA A 307 -11.51 13.47 -3.18
N ARG A 308 -10.83 13.73 -4.31
CA ARG A 308 -10.49 12.69 -5.28
C ARG A 308 -9.51 11.68 -4.70
N LEU A 309 -8.41 12.15 -4.13
CA LEU A 309 -7.38 11.31 -3.52
C LEU A 309 -7.96 10.39 -2.44
N GLU A 310 -8.78 10.95 -1.55
CA GLU A 310 -9.43 10.19 -0.48
C GLU A 310 -10.37 9.12 -1.01
N ARG A 311 -11.05 9.37 -2.13
CA ARG A 311 -11.92 8.38 -2.77
C ARG A 311 -11.11 7.21 -3.34
N GLU A 312 -9.99 7.50 -4.00
CA GLU A 312 -9.10 6.48 -4.57
C GLU A 312 -8.43 5.66 -3.45
N ARG A 313 -7.85 6.34 -2.45
CA ARG A 313 -7.14 5.72 -1.31
C ARG A 313 -8.05 4.94 -0.37
N ARG A 314 -9.35 5.27 -0.29
CA ARG A 314 -10.33 4.55 0.55
C ARG A 314 -10.40 3.05 0.22
N TYR A 315 -10.14 2.68 -1.02
CA TYR A 315 -10.20 1.29 -1.50
C TYR A 315 -8.82 0.64 -1.65
N ASN A 316 -7.74 1.34 -1.29
CA ASN A 316 -6.39 0.79 -1.26
C ASN A 316 -6.15 0.12 0.11
N PRO A 317 -5.98 -1.21 0.18
CA PRO A 317 -5.73 -1.93 1.44
C PRO A 317 -4.45 -1.47 2.14
N TYR A 318 -3.36 -1.26 1.38
CA TYR A 318 -2.07 -0.81 1.91
C TYR A 318 -2.13 0.62 2.45
N TYR A 319 -2.92 1.49 1.82
CA TYR A 319 -3.18 2.81 2.40
C TYR A 319 -3.87 2.70 3.76
N GLN A 320 -4.89 1.84 3.90
CA GLN A 320 -5.55 1.62 5.19
C GLN A 320 -4.56 1.04 6.22
N TYR A 321 -3.70 0.11 5.82
CA TYR A 321 -2.67 -0.44 6.70
C TYR A 321 -1.72 0.64 7.22
N ILE A 322 -1.18 1.51 6.35
CA ILE A 322 -0.30 2.61 6.76
C ILE A 322 -1.00 3.60 7.68
N GLN A 323 -2.27 3.96 7.40
CA GLN A 323 -3.05 4.79 8.32
C GLN A 323 -3.24 4.11 9.69
N GLY A 324 -3.32 2.77 9.72
CA GLY A 324 -3.34 1.97 10.93
C GLY A 324 -2.02 2.05 11.70
N GLU A 325 -0.88 1.89 11.03
CA GLU A 325 0.46 2.02 11.65
C GLU A 325 0.69 3.44 12.19
N GLU A 326 0.33 4.49 11.44
CA GLU A 326 0.44 5.87 11.91
C GLU A 326 -0.41 6.14 13.14
N ALA A 327 -1.66 5.66 13.14
CA ALA A 327 -2.52 5.77 14.30
C ALA A 327 -1.96 4.98 15.49
N TYR A 328 -1.34 3.82 15.25
CA TYR A 328 -0.71 3.00 16.28
C TYR A 328 0.48 3.74 16.92
N ASP A 329 1.40 4.25 16.10
CA ASP A 329 2.60 4.98 16.54
C ASP A 329 2.24 6.29 17.25
N ALA A 330 1.14 6.93 16.85
CA ALA A 330 0.60 8.11 17.52
C ALA A 330 -0.12 7.80 18.85
N GLY A 331 -0.22 6.53 19.26
CA GLY A 331 -0.94 6.11 20.48
C GLY A 331 -2.46 6.00 20.31
N ASN A 332 -2.98 6.26 19.11
CA ASN A 332 -4.41 6.24 18.78
C ASN A 332 -4.86 4.81 18.43
N TRP A 333 -4.65 3.85 19.33
CA TRP A 333 -4.78 2.41 19.05
C TRP A 333 -6.19 2.00 18.59
N SER A 334 -7.24 2.66 19.08
CA SER A 334 -8.63 2.42 18.62
C SER A 334 -8.82 2.78 17.14
N GLN A 335 -8.19 3.86 16.68
CA GLN A 335 -8.21 4.26 15.28
C GLN A 335 -7.35 3.30 14.44
N ALA A 336 -6.22 2.84 14.98
CA ALA A 336 -5.39 1.81 14.35
C ALA A 336 -6.18 0.52 14.07
N VAL A 337 -6.93 0.02 15.05
CA VAL A 337 -7.82 -1.15 14.88
C VAL A 337 -8.83 -0.94 13.76
N ALA A 338 -9.45 0.25 13.66
CA ALA A 338 -10.42 0.54 12.60
C ALA A 338 -9.80 0.49 11.20
N HIS A 339 -8.60 1.05 11.05
CA HIS A 339 -7.86 1.04 9.80
C HIS A 339 -7.37 -0.36 9.42
N PHE A 340 -6.78 -1.12 10.36
CA PHE A 340 -6.35 -2.50 10.10
C PHE A 340 -7.52 -3.42 9.72
N LYS A 341 -8.67 -3.30 10.38
CA LYS A 341 -9.89 -4.04 9.98
C LYS A 341 -10.34 -3.70 8.57
N ARG A 342 -10.21 -2.43 8.17
CA ARG A 342 -10.56 -2.00 6.81
C ARG A 342 -9.57 -2.53 5.78
N ALA A 343 -8.28 -2.56 6.10
CA ALA A 343 -7.25 -3.21 5.26
C ALA A 343 -7.57 -4.69 5.05
N ILE A 344 -7.84 -5.44 6.13
CA ILE A 344 -8.20 -6.87 6.08
C ILE A 344 -9.49 -7.12 5.28
N HIS A 345 -10.46 -6.20 5.36
CA HIS A 345 -11.69 -6.33 4.58
C HIS A 345 -11.45 -6.15 3.07
N LEU A 346 -10.50 -5.30 2.68
CA LEU A 346 -10.12 -5.05 1.30
C LEU A 346 -9.22 -6.17 0.75
N GLU A 347 -8.32 -6.70 1.58
CA GLU A 347 -7.40 -7.78 1.25
C GLU A 347 -7.16 -8.65 2.49
N ALA A 348 -7.75 -9.85 2.49
CA ALA A 348 -7.83 -10.70 3.67
C ALA A 348 -6.57 -11.54 3.92
N ASP A 349 -5.76 -11.77 2.89
CA ASP A 349 -4.64 -12.74 2.94
C ASP A 349 -3.30 -12.11 3.34
N ALA A 350 -3.24 -10.77 3.44
CA ALA A 350 -2.04 -10.03 3.85
C ALA A 350 -1.78 -10.18 5.36
N SER A 351 -0.76 -10.99 5.69
CA SER A 351 -0.39 -11.35 7.06
C SER A 351 -0.03 -10.16 7.96
N GLU A 352 0.57 -9.13 7.37
CA GLU A 352 0.98 -7.89 8.02
C GLU A 352 -0.22 -7.09 8.54
N PHE A 353 -1.38 -7.15 7.87
CA PHE A 353 -2.58 -6.44 8.33
C PHE A 353 -3.14 -7.10 9.60
N HIS A 354 -3.09 -8.44 9.66
CA HIS A 354 -3.46 -9.20 10.86
C HIS A 354 -2.47 -8.97 12.00
N TYR A 355 -1.17 -8.91 11.69
CA TYR A 355 -0.14 -8.58 12.67
C TYR A 355 -0.33 -7.17 13.25
N GLY A 356 -0.55 -6.16 12.40
CA GLY A 356 -0.86 -4.79 12.83
C GLY A 356 -2.11 -4.74 13.72
N LEU A 357 -3.16 -5.48 13.36
CA LEU A 357 -4.38 -5.60 14.17
C LEU A 357 -4.11 -6.25 15.54
N ALA A 358 -3.34 -7.34 15.58
CA ALA A 358 -2.96 -8.01 16.83
C ALA A 358 -2.13 -7.07 17.72
N LYS A 359 -1.14 -6.39 17.15
CA LYS A 359 -0.32 -5.37 17.82
C LYS A 359 -1.19 -4.26 18.42
N ALA A 360 -2.14 -3.73 17.64
CA ALA A 360 -3.07 -2.70 18.11
C ALA A 360 -4.00 -3.20 19.24
N TYR A 361 -4.47 -4.45 19.18
CA TYR A 361 -5.25 -5.05 20.26
C TYR A 361 -4.42 -5.31 21.52
N SER A 362 -3.17 -5.73 21.37
CA SER A 362 -2.23 -5.89 22.48
C SER A 362 -1.97 -4.54 23.17
N ALA A 363 -1.74 -3.47 22.41
CA ALA A 363 -1.59 -2.11 22.95
C ALA A 363 -2.85 -1.58 23.65
N LEU A 364 -4.05 -2.03 23.26
CA LEU A 364 -5.31 -1.73 23.96
C LEU A 364 -5.47 -2.50 25.31
N GLY A 365 -4.57 -3.44 25.61
CA GLY A 365 -4.42 -4.07 26.93
C GLY A 365 -5.42 -5.19 27.26
N ASP A 366 -5.96 -5.90 26.27
CA ASP A 366 -6.92 -7.00 26.52
C ASP A 366 -6.25 -8.34 26.90
N GLU A 367 -4.95 -8.53 26.65
CA GLU A 367 -4.24 -9.81 26.92
C GLU A 367 -4.00 -10.05 28.42
N ASP A 368 -3.58 -9.03 29.17
CA ASP A 368 -3.39 -9.13 30.63
C ASP A 368 -4.71 -9.45 31.36
N ARG A 369 -5.82 -8.89 30.87
CA ARG A 369 -7.16 -9.16 31.42
C ARG A 369 -7.65 -10.55 31.05
N ALA A 370 -7.37 -11.03 29.84
CA ALA A 370 -7.69 -12.39 29.45
C ALA A 370 -6.93 -13.42 30.31
N ASN A 371 -5.63 -13.22 30.50
CA ASN A 371 -4.82 -14.08 31.38
C ASN A 371 -5.22 -13.95 32.85
N ALA A 372 -5.55 -12.75 33.33
CA ALA A 372 -6.06 -12.57 34.68
C ALA A 372 -7.41 -13.26 34.90
N ALA A 373 -8.33 -13.18 33.93
CA ALA A 373 -9.61 -13.88 34.00
C ALA A 373 -9.41 -15.40 34.04
N ALA A 374 -8.52 -15.93 33.21
CA ALA A 374 -8.16 -17.35 33.21
C ALA A 374 -7.52 -17.79 34.55
N LEU A 375 -6.57 -17.01 35.08
CA LEU A 375 -5.93 -17.29 36.37
C LEU A 375 -6.92 -17.25 37.53
N ILE A 376 -7.81 -16.27 37.57
CA ILE A 376 -8.84 -16.16 38.61
C ILE A 376 -9.80 -17.33 38.55
N TRP A 377 -10.24 -17.71 37.34
CA TRP A 377 -11.10 -18.87 37.11
C TRP A 377 -10.46 -20.18 37.58
N GLU A 378 -9.15 -20.34 37.37
CA GLU A 378 -8.42 -21.53 37.81
C GLU A 378 -8.14 -21.52 39.33
N ALA A 379 -7.78 -20.37 39.89
CA ALA A 379 -7.34 -20.25 41.27
C ALA A 379 -8.48 -20.22 42.29
N LEU A 380 -9.67 -19.77 41.86
CA LEU A 380 -10.82 -19.61 42.75
C LEU A 380 -11.90 -20.65 42.40
N PRO A 381 -12.07 -21.70 43.23
CA PRO A 381 -13.11 -22.69 43.00
C PRO A 381 -14.52 -22.09 43.18
N ASP A 382 -15.51 -22.79 42.65
CA ASP A 382 -16.94 -22.47 42.80
C ASP A 382 -17.32 -21.09 42.23
N LEU A 383 -16.65 -20.65 41.16
CA LEU A 383 -17.12 -19.58 40.28
C LEU A 383 -17.94 -20.19 39.13
N ASN A 384 -19.00 -19.50 38.71
CA ASN A 384 -19.68 -19.78 37.45
C ASN A 384 -19.49 -18.66 36.41
N TRP A 385 -18.94 -17.51 36.82
CA TRP A 385 -18.48 -16.47 35.91
C TRP A 385 -17.27 -15.70 36.48
N ALA A 386 -16.30 -15.34 35.64
CA ALA A 386 -15.20 -14.45 36.00
C ALA A 386 -14.71 -13.65 34.80
N GLY A 387 -14.66 -12.33 34.88
CA GLY A 387 -14.25 -11.53 33.73
C GLY A 387 -14.27 -10.03 33.96
N PHE A 388 -14.04 -9.29 32.88
CA PHE A 388 -13.91 -7.84 32.94
C PHE A 388 -14.96 -7.16 32.07
N TYR A 389 -15.45 -6.01 32.53
CA TYR A 389 -16.11 -5.03 31.68
C TYR A 389 -15.28 -3.75 31.63
N ARG A 390 -15.10 -3.18 30.44
CA ARG A 390 -14.34 -1.95 30.21
C ARG A 390 -15.25 -0.74 30.26
N ASN A 391 -14.78 0.37 30.82
CA ASN A 391 -15.47 1.65 30.67
C ASN A 391 -15.25 2.19 29.26
N VAL A 392 -16.33 2.29 28.47
CA VAL A 392 -16.32 2.86 27.12
C VAL A 392 -17.40 3.91 27.03
N GLY A 393 -17.01 5.18 27.22
CA GLY A 393 -17.90 6.33 27.04
C GLY A 393 -19.05 6.40 28.04
N GLY A 394 -18.82 5.97 29.30
CA GLY A 394 -19.85 5.99 30.36
C GLY A 394 -20.77 4.77 30.37
N GLU A 395 -20.44 3.74 29.59
CA GLU A 395 -21.06 2.41 29.65
C GLU A 395 -20.00 1.35 29.90
N LEU A 396 -20.38 0.27 30.58
CA LEU A 396 -19.57 -0.93 30.69
C LEU A 396 -19.74 -1.79 29.44
N VAL A 397 -18.65 -2.17 28.78
CA VAL A 397 -18.63 -3.03 27.60
C VAL A 397 -17.85 -4.31 27.90
N LEU A 398 -18.44 -5.46 27.57
CA LEU A 398 -17.85 -6.78 27.85
C LEU A 398 -16.42 -6.90 27.32
N GLY A 399 -15.51 -7.29 28.20
CA GLY A 399 -14.12 -7.64 27.94
C GLY A 399 -13.88 -9.15 28.06
N PRO A 400 -12.63 -9.60 28.20
CA PRO A 400 -12.31 -11.02 28.37
C PRO A 400 -12.95 -11.62 29.63
N PHE A 401 -13.46 -12.85 29.53
CA PHE A 401 -14.13 -13.56 30.63
C PHE A 401 -14.03 -15.09 30.47
N GLN A 402 -14.35 -15.80 31.55
CA GLN A 402 -14.58 -17.25 31.65
C GLN A 402 -16.00 -17.47 32.20
N GLY A 403 -16.77 -18.35 31.58
CA GLY A 403 -18.16 -18.63 31.98
C GLY A 403 -19.14 -18.66 30.80
N ARG A 404 -20.44 -18.59 31.12
CA ARG A 404 -21.50 -18.52 30.10
C ARG A 404 -21.55 -17.14 29.42
N PRO A 405 -22.15 -17.04 28.21
CA PRO A 405 -22.32 -15.78 27.51
C PRO A 405 -22.99 -14.72 28.40
N ALA A 406 -22.45 -13.49 28.39
CA ALA A 406 -22.88 -12.39 29.24
C ALA A 406 -23.41 -11.18 28.45
N CYS A 407 -24.00 -10.22 29.16
CA CYS A 407 -24.46 -8.96 28.58
C CYS A 407 -23.31 -8.21 27.91
N ILE A 408 -23.50 -7.71 26.69
CA ILE A 408 -22.42 -7.00 25.97
C ILE A 408 -22.24 -5.56 26.49
N ARG A 409 -23.32 -4.92 26.93
CA ARG A 409 -23.33 -3.53 27.43
C ARG A 409 -24.16 -3.39 28.69
N ILE A 410 -23.63 -2.67 29.69
CA ILE A 410 -24.31 -2.37 30.95
C ILE A 410 -24.16 -0.87 31.25
N PRO A 411 -25.26 -0.10 31.32
CA PRO A 411 -25.19 1.31 31.73
C PRO A 411 -24.74 1.46 33.19
N PHE A 412 -24.10 2.58 33.52
CA PHE A 412 -23.76 2.88 34.92
C PHE A 412 -25.03 2.97 35.77
N GLY A 413 -24.93 2.53 37.03
CA GLY A 413 -26.04 2.45 37.98
C GLY A 413 -27.04 1.31 37.72
N LYS A 414 -26.79 0.42 36.75
CA LYS A 414 -27.67 -0.73 36.42
C LYS A 414 -27.04 -2.07 36.77
N GLY A 415 -27.77 -2.89 37.54
CA GLY A 415 -27.25 -4.14 38.07
C GLY A 415 -26.06 -3.91 39.01
N VAL A 416 -25.47 -5.00 39.51
CA VAL A 416 -24.36 -4.93 40.47
C VAL A 416 -23.12 -4.31 39.80
N CYS A 417 -22.78 -4.78 38.59
CA CYS A 417 -21.70 -4.21 37.77
C CYS A 417 -21.83 -2.69 37.52
N GLY A 418 -23.01 -2.23 37.08
CA GLY A 418 -23.23 -0.81 36.82
C GLY A 418 -23.20 0.03 38.11
N THR A 419 -23.69 -0.50 39.24
CA THR A 419 -23.59 0.17 40.54
C THR A 419 -22.13 0.29 41.01
N ALA A 420 -21.30 -0.73 40.80
CA ALA A 420 -19.87 -0.64 41.09
C ALA A 420 -19.17 0.46 40.26
N ALA A 421 -19.53 0.56 38.98
CA ALA A 421 -19.01 1.57 38.08
C ALA A 421 -19.44 3.01 38.46
N GLU A 422 -20.68 3.20 38.90
CA GLU A 422 -21.21 4.50 39.31
C GLU A 422 -20.63 4.97 40.65
N THR A 423 -20.55 4.05 41.62
CA THR A 423 -20.15 4.39 42.99
C THR A 423 -18.63 4.37 43.21
N LEU A 424 -17.88 3.74 42.30
CA LEU A 424 -16.45 3.41 42.46
C LEU A 424 -16.16 2.62 43.75
N GLN A 425 -17.15 1.88 44.24
CA GLN A 425 -17.04 1.02 45.42
C GLN A 425 -17.20 -0.44 45.05
N VAL A 426 -16.44 -1.29 45.75
CA VAL A 426 -16.60 -2.75 45.67
C VAL A 426 -18.02 -3.13 46.07
N GLN A 427 -18.68 -3.91 45.24
CA GLN A 427 -20.00 -4.48 45.53
C GLN A 427 -19.82 -5.95 45.89
N ARG A 428 -20.06 -6.32 47.14
CA ARG A 428 -20.03 -7.71 47.63
C ARG A 428 -21.45 -8.12 47.98
N ILE A 429 -22.08 -8.91 47.12
CA ILE A 429 -23.51 -9.24 47.20
C ILE A 429 -23.68 -10.69 47.66
N ASP A 430 -24.18 -10.86 48.88
CA ASP A 430 -24.39 -12.19 49.48
C ASP A 430 -25.54 -12.97 48.79
N ASP A 431 -26.55 -12.27 48.25
CA ASP A 431 -27.67 -12.82 47.49
C ASP A 431 -28.06 -11.89 46.33
N VAL A 432 -27.72 -12.27 45.09
CA VAL A 432 -28.02 -11.46 43.89
C VAL A 432 -29.51 -11.35 43.60
N HIS A 433 -30.32 -12.32 44.05
CA HIS A 433 -31.77 -12.26 43.88
C HIS A 433 -32.43 -11.23 44.79
N ALA A 434 -31.78 -10.84 45.87
CA ALA A 434 -32.19 -9.75 46.74
C ALA A 434 -31.74 -8.37 46.24
N PHE A 435 -30.85 -8.30 45.24
CA PHE A 435 -30.33 -7.04 44.71
C PHE A 435 -31.33 -6.36 43.76
N PRO A 436 -31.77 -5.12 44.03
CA PRO A 436 -32.74 -4.43 43.18
C PRO A 436 -32.20 -4.17 41.76
N GLY A 437 -32.92 -4.65 40.75
CA GLY A 437 -32.54 -4.44 39.35
C GLY A 437 -31.32 -5.26 38.90
N HIS A 438 -31.06 -6.39 39.55
CA HIS A 438 -30.05 -7.37 39.13
C HIS A 438 -30.24 -7.79 37.66
N ILE A 439 -29.13 -7.85 36.93
CA ILE A 439 -29.06 -8.26 35.53
C ILE A 439 -28.35 -9.62 35.48
N ALA A 440 -29.13 -10.70 35.46
CA ALA A 440 -28.56 -12.04 35.45
C ALA A 440 -28.07 -12.44 34.05
N CYS A 441 -26.77 -12.70 33.92
CA CYS A 441 -26.16 -13.29 32.72
C CYS A 441 -26.19 -14.83 32.76
N ASP A 442 -26.00 -15.42 33.95
CA ASP A 442 -26.19 -16.84 34.21
C ASP A 442 -27.24 -17.03 35.31
N ALA A 443 -28.25 -17.85 35.03
CA ALA A 443 -29.33 -18.16 35.98
C ALA A 443 -28.84 -18.97 37.20
N ALA A 444 -27.63 -19.52 37.13
CA ALA A 444 -27.03 -20.24 38.25
C ALA A 444 -26.42 -19.31 39.32
N SER A 445 -26.14 -18.04 39.01
CA SER A 445 -25.49 -17.10 39.94
C SER A 445 -26.38 -16.80 41.14
N ALA A 446 -25.82 -16.93 42.34
CA ALA A 446 -26.47 -16.71 43.63
C ALA A 446 -25.74 -15.65 44.50
N SER A 447 -24.44 -15.44 44.30
CA SER A 447 -23.68 -14.31 44.87
C SER A 447 -22.72 -13.71 43.83
N GLU A 448 -22.39 -12.43 43.99
CA GLU A 448 -21.58 -11.67 43.02
C GLU A 448 -20.61 -10.74 43.77
N LEU A 449 -19.37 -10.64 43.27
CA LEU A 449 -18.38 -9.67 43.71
C LEU A 449 -17.89 -8.86 42.52
N VAL A 450 -18.15 -7.55 42.56
CA VAL A 450 -17.66 -6.61 41.54
C VAL A 450 -16.65 -5.65 42.15
N VAL A 451 -15.47 -5.59 41.56
CA VAL A 451 -14.35 -4.73 41.99
C VAL A 451 -14.09 -3.66 40.91
N PRO A 452 -14.26 -2.36 41.23
CA PRO A 452 -13.90 -1.30 40.30
C PRO A 452 -12.38 -1.18 40.18
N ILE A 453 -11.90 -1.06 38.94
CA ILE A 453 -10.49 -0.86 38.62
C ILE A 453 -10.35 0.62 38.24
N VAL A 454 -9.71 1.37 39.13
CA VAL A 454 -9.54 2.82 39.02
C VAL A 454 -8.07 3.15 38.79
N ARG A 455 -7.81 4.03 37.82
CA ARG A 455 -6.49 4.57 37.53
C ARG A 455 -6.60 6.09 37.49
N ASP A 456 -5.74 6.77 38.24
CA ASP A 456 -5.69 8.25 38.27
C ASP A 456 -7.05 8.91 38.60
N GLY A 457 -7.88 8.24 39.40
CA GLY A 457 -9.22 8.71 39.79
C GLY A 457 -10.33 8.41 38.79
N GLU A 458 -10.02 7.81 37.63
CA GLU A 458 -10.99 7.42 36.62
C GLU A 458 -11.22 5.90 36.61
N LEU A 459 -12.47 5.49 36.42
CA LEU A 459 -12.82 4.08 36.22
C LEU A 459 -12.36 3.63 34.83
N ILE A 460 -11.48 2.62 34.79
CA ILE A 460 -11.03 2.03 33.52
C ILE A 460 -11.75 0.72 33.20
N ALA A 461 -12.14 -0.04 34.22
CA ALA A 461 -12.85 -1.31 34.08
C ALA A 461 -13.50 -1.71 35.42
N VAL A 462 -14.32 -2.76 35.38
CA VAL A 462 -14.71 -3.54 36.56
C VAL A 462 -14.30 -4.99 36.36
N LEU A 463 -13.84 -5.65 37.42
CA LEU A 463 -13.72 -7.10 37.53
C LEU A 463 -15.03 -7.62 38.13
N ASP A 464 -15.63 -8.61 37.49
CA ASP A 464 -16.89 -9.21 37.90
C ASP A 464 -16.72 -10.73 38.08
N LEU A 465 -17.25 -11.24 39.20
CA LEU A 465 -17.10 -12.61 39.68
C LEU A 465 -18.45 -13.11 40.21
N ASP A 466 -19.00 -14.14 39.58
CA ASP A 466 -20.23 -14.80 40.01
C ASP A 466 -19.97 -16.16 40.63
N SER A 467 -20.83 -16.54 41.56
CA SER A 467 -20.87 -17.87 42.15
C SER A 467 -22.27 -18.45 42.27
N PRO A 468 -22.45 -19.77 42.08
CA PRO A 468 -23.72 -20.44 42.35
C PRO A 468 -23.98 -20.69 43.84
N ALA A 469 -22.97 -20.52 44.69
CA ALA A 469 -23.14 -20.56 46.15
C ALA A 469 -23.55 -19.17 46.66
N PRO A 470 -24.57 -19.06 47.54
CA PRO A 470 -24.89 -17.81 48.22
C PRO A 470 -23.80 -17.44 49.23
N ALA A 471 -23.61 -16.14 49.47
CA ALA A 471 -22.65 -15.57 50.42
C ALA A 471 -21.21 -16.14 50.30
N ARG A 472 -20.75 -16.40 49.07
CA ARG A 472 -19.40 -16.97 48.82
C ARG A 472 -18.28 -15.99 49.15
N PHE A 473 -18.46 -14.73 48.74
CA PHE A 473 -17.41 -13.71 48.69
C PHE A 473 -17.22 -12.97 49.99
#